data_AF-E9DW12-F1
#
_entry.id   AF-E9DW12-F1
#
_cell.length_a   1.000
_cell.length_b   1.000
_cell.length_c   1.000
_cell.angle_alpha   90.00
_cell.angle_beta   90.00
_cell.angle_gamma   90.00
#
_symmetry.space_group_name_H-M   'P 1'
#
loop_
_entity.id
_entity.type
_entity.pdbx_description
1 polymer ?
#
loop_
_entity_poly.entity_id
_entity_poly.type
_entity_poly.pdbx_seq_one_letter_code
_entity_poly.pdbx_strand_id
1 'polypeptide(L)'
;MSSAIDGSLRHKLQDEDPKEAYDAISHELSQIYHPYIDIELLPNGFETELKNTYFVKEEHCLAIPKLRLVQAFTAARQILISHLNKSGRIRTDDVRKATSVMLLMDSEHLTAANTRKRLLLRQTLAARERKTELEREMYFVNSLLSSHLHRHTKSPVLWGHKHWLLRQYLEAKVPMDLMHDFESVVFVAAERHPKNYYAWTYARDLFVSRAKVKPDWDAEHDEELTKTTTKWCRLHHDDISGWSFLLHLALGSPQHAQEIFRQTARLVQTYTWRGESVWNFLRTLVLVPAMRDDSEIRQSFVDLWHHVRQDIRDAQSLDAKILDRAAAWAEIPRV
;
A
#
# COMPACT_ATOMS: atom_id res chain seq x y z
N MET A 1 15.84 11.94 12.85
CA MET A 1 15.42 12.29 14.22
C MET A 1 16.17 13.54 14.66
N SER A 2 15.55 14.71 14.61
CA SER A 2 16.02 15.92 15.29
C SER A 2 14.89 16.96 15.34
N SER A 3 14.13 16.94 16.42
CA SER A 3 13.51 18.12 17.01
C SER A 3 12.97 17.73 18.38
N ALA A 4 13.57 18.33 19.41
CA ALA A 4 13.16 18.43 20.80
C ALA A 4 11.96 17.56 21.24
N ILE A 5 12.25 16.53 22.05
CA ILE A 5 11.25 16.02 23.01
C ILE A 5 10.93 17.20 23.91
N ASP A 6 9.72 17.74 23.78
CA ASP A 6 9.18 18.84 24.57
C ASP A 6 9.37 18.56 26.07
N GLY A 7 9.72 19.59 26.85
CA GLY A 7 10.02 19.44 28.29
C GLY A 7 8.84 18.85 29.07
N SER A 8 7.62 19.17 28.61
CA SER A 8 6.36 18.59 29.10
C SER A 8 6.28 17.07 28.91
N LEU A 9 6.71 16.57 27.74
CA LEU A 9 6.72 15.15 27.39
C LEU A 9 7.72 14.38 28.27
N ARG A 10 8.88 14.97 28.58
CA ARG A 10 9.88 14.31 29.45
C ARG A 10 9.36 14.06 30.86
N HIS A 11 8.63 15.01 31.44
CA HIS A 11 8.08 14.86 32.79
C HIS A 11 6.98 13.80 32.83
N LYS A 12 6.08 13.77 31.83
CA LYS A 12 5.05 12.72 31.72
C LYS A 12 5.61 11.33 31.43
N LEU A 13 6.75 11.24 30.74
CA LEU A 13 7.45 9.97 30.51
C LEU A 13 8.11 9.40 31.78
N GLN A 14 8.34 10.21 32.82
CA GLN A 14 9.02 9.80 34.04
C GLN A 14 8.09 9.19 35.09
N ASP A 15 6.79 9.49 35.05
CA ASP A 15 5.83 9.08 36.09
C ASP A 15 5.23 7.67 35.86
N GLU A 16 5.43 7.04 34.70
CA GLU A 16 4.83 5.73 34.37
C GLU A 16 5.85 4.75 33.78
N ASP A 17 5.71 3.45 34.11
CA ASP A 17 6.66 2.39 33.69
C ASP A 17 6.57 2.12 32.17
N PRO A 18 7.63 2.41 31.38
CA PRO A 18 7.65 2.15 29.94
C PRO A 18 7.43 0.67 29.57
N LYS A 19 7.70 -0.24 30.51
CA LYS A 19 7.53 -1.68 30.30
C LYS A 19 6.05 -2.06 30.23
N GLU A 20 5.18 -1.48 31.04
CA GLU A 20 3.76 -1.81 31.01
C GLU A 20 3.11 -1.38 29.68
N ALA A 21 3.43 -0.18 29.19
CA ALA A 21 2.99 0.28 27.87
C ALA A 21 3.49 -0.64 26.76
N TYR A 22 4.75 -1.10 26.86
CA TYR A 22 5.32 -2.07 25.93
C TYR A 22 4.60 -3.41 25.97
N ASP A 23 4.38 -3.97 27.14
CA ASP A 23 3.74 -5.28 27.31
C ASP A 23 2.31 -5.24 26.75
N ALA A 24 1.55 -4.18 27.04
CA ALA A 24 0.19 -3.99 26.52
C ALA A 24 0.16 -3.84 24.99
N ILE A 25 0.92 -2.88 24.43
CA ILE A 25 0.90 -2.61 22.98
C ILE A 25 1.46 -3.79 22.20
N SER A 26 2.57 -4.38 22.66
CA SER A 26 3.19 -5.51 21.93
C SER A 26 2.36 -6.78 22.00
N HIS A 27 1.62 -7.00 23.10
CA HIS A 27 0.64 -8.09 23.19
C HIS A 27 -0.47 -7.93 22.16
N GLU A 28 -1.04 -6.73 22.07
CA GLU A 28 -2.12 -6.42 21.13
C GLU A 28 -1.67 -6.56 19.67
N LEU A 29 -0.47 -6.04 19.32
CA LEU A 29 0.13 -6.21 17.99
C LEU A 29 0.50 -7.66 17.63
N SER A 30 0.49 -8.58 18.60
CA SER A 30 0.75 -10.00 18.37
C SER A 30 -0.51 -10.83 18.12
N GLN A 31 -1.69 -10.22 18.30
CA GLN A 31 -2.99 -10.85 18.01
C GLN A 31 -3.29 -10.80 16.50
N ILE A 32 -4.24 -11.63 16.07
CA ILE A 32 -4.73 -11.68 14.68
C ILE A 32 -6.22 -11.36 14.68
N TYR A 33 -6.61 -10.44 13.82
CA TYR A 33 -7.98 -9.98 13.57
C TYR A 33 -8.35 -10.17 12.09
N HIS A 34 -9.64 -10.09 11.77
CA HIS A 34 -10.12 -10.08 10.39
C HIS A 34 -10.75 -8.73 10.06
N PRO A 35 -10.41 -8.10 8.92
CA PRO A 35 -9.45 -8.54 7.90
C PRO A 35 -7.98 -8.32 8.31
N TYR A 36 -7.64 -7.15 8.86
CA TYR A 36 -6.34 -6.78 9.43
C TYR A 36 -6.57 -5.85 10.62
N ILE A 37 -5.60 -5.71 11.52
CA ILE A 37 -5.70 -4.67 12.56
C ILE A 37 -5.52 -3.31 11.90
N ASP A 38 -6.44 -2.39 12.15
CA ASP A 38 -6.39 -1.01 11.67
C ASP A 38 -5.91 -0.11 12.81
N ILE A 39 -4.74 0.48 12.64
CA ILE A 39 -4.06 1.23 13.69
C ILE A 39 -4.12 2.73 13.38
N GLU A 40 -4.51 3.50 14.38
CA GLU A 40 -4.45 4.96 14.34
C GLU A 40 -3.60 5.50 15.50
N LEU A 41 -2.82 6.55 15.25
CA LEU A 41 -2.08 7.24 16.29
C LEU A 41 -2.87 8.46 16.76
N LEU A 42 -3.32 8.42 18.01
CA LEU A 42 -4.06 9.53 18.61
C LEU A 42 -3.13 10.73 18.85
N PRO A 43 -3.63 11.96 18.64
CA PRO A 43 -2.85 13.17 18.88
C PRO A 43 -2.59 13.36 20.37
N ASN A 44 -1.66 14.27 20.69
CA ASN A 44 -1.34 14.62 22.07
C ASN A 44 -2.58 15.13 22.81
N GLY A 45 -2.76 14.73 24.07
CA GLY A 45 -3.89 15.14 24.93
C GLY A 45 -4.80 13.97 25.31
N PHE A 46 -4.89 12.94 24.46
CA PHE A 46 -5.70 11.75 24.72
C PHE A 46 -5.13 10.85 25.83
N GLU A 47 -3.87 11.04 26.22
CA GLU A 47 -3.25 10.23 27.28
C GLU A 47 -3.94 10.38 28.64
N THR A 48 -4.39 11.59 28.96
CA THR A 48 -5.03 11.90 30.25
C THR A 48 -6.48 11.46 30.33
N GLU A 49 -7.12 11.24 29.19
CA GLU A 49 -8.51 10.79 29.11
C GLU A 49 -8.62 9.27 29.31
N LEU A 50 -7.58 8.54 28.91
CA LEU A 50 -7.50 7.08 28.93
C LEU A 50 -7.11 6.51 30.30
N LYS A 51 -7.76 6.94 31.38
CA LYS A 51 -7.53 6.53 32.78
C LYS A 51 -7.08 5.06 32.94
N ASN A 52 -5.75 4.84 33.03
CA ASN A 52 -5.08 3.54 33.17
C ASN A 52 -5.15 2.58 31.96
N THR A 53 -5.37 3.06 30.74
CA THR A 53 -5.28 2.26 29.51
C THR A 53 -4.19 2.81 28.58
N TYR A 54 -3.61 1.90 27.78
CA TYR A 54 -2.51 2.23 26.86
C TYR A 54 -2.98 2.52 25.43
N PHE A 55 -4.24 2.20 25.13
CA PHE A 55 -4.88 2.36 23.83
C PHE A 55 -6.42 2.26 23.99
N VAL A 56 -7.15 2.71 22.97
CA VAL A 56 -8.56 2.39 22.76
C VAL A 56 -8.65 1.30 21.71
N LYS A 57 -9.53 0.33 21.91
CA LYS A 57 -9.76 -0.75 20.96
C LYS A 57 -11.24 -0.99 20.77
N GLU A 58 -11.64 -1.08 19.51
CA GLU A 58 -12.98 -1.49 19.10
C GLU A 58 -12.81 -2.52 17.97
N GLU A 59 -13.20 -3.76 18.22
CA GLU A 59 -12.97 -4.90 17.32
C GLU A 59 -11.50 -5.02 16.84
N HIS A 60 -11.25 -4.69 15.57
CA HIS A 60 -9.95 -4.72 14.89
C HIS A 60 -9.31 -3.34 14.76
N CYS A 61 -9.96 -2.27 15.25
CA CYS A 61 -9.46 -0.92 15.26
C CYS A 61 -8.71 -0.63 16.57
N LEU A 62 -7.47 -0.16 16.47
CA LEU A 62 -6.57 0.12 17.58
C LEU A 62 -6.07 1.56 17.53
N ALA A 63 -6.53 2.39 18.46
CA ALA A 63 -6.10 3.78 18.57
C ALA A 63 -5.09 3.95 19.72
N ILE A 64 -3.87 4.35 19.40
CA ILE A 64 -2.75 4.41 20.36
C ILE A 64 -2.31 5.86 20.54
N PRO A 65 -2.33 6.42 21.77
CA PRO A 65 -1.73 7.72 22.03
C PRO A 65 -0.23 7.70 21.76
N LYS A 66 0.25 8.75 21.10
CA LYS A 66 1.65 8.86 20.70
C LYS A 66 2.62 8.74 21.87
N LEU A 67 2.29 9.27 23.05
CA LEU A 67 3.12 9.12 24.24
C LEU A 67 3.31 7.64 24.65
N ARG A 68 2.22 6.85 24.62
CA ARG A 68 2.24 5.42 24.98
C ARG A 68 3.10 4.63 24.02
N LEU A 69 3.04 4.96 22.73
CA LEU A 69 3.92 4.37 21.72
C LEU A 69 5.40 4.73 21.97
N VAL A 70 5.72 5.96 22.38
CA VAL A 70 7.10 6.37 22.72
C VAL A 70 7.62 5.62 23.96
N GLN A 71 6.78 5.41 24.97
CA GLN A 71 7.11 4.59 26.14
C GLN A 71 7.42 3.16 25.72
N ALA A 72 6.50 2.54 24.97
CA ALA A 72 6.67 1.18 24.47
C ALA A 72 7.94 1.03 23.60
N PHE A 73 8.22 2.01 22.75
CA PHE A 73 9.42 2.04 21.91
C PHE A 73 10.71 2.01 22.74
N THR A 74 10.74 2.67 23.90
CA THR A 74 11.92 2.73 24.77
C THR A 74 12.29 1.34 25.29
N ALA A 75 11.31 0.57 25.77
CA ALA A 75 11.52 -0.81 26.20
C ALA A 75 11.85 -1.75 25.02
N ALA A 76 11.11 -1.63 23.91
CA ALA A 76 11.36 -2.43 22.70
C ALA A 76 12.79 -2.25 22.17
N ARG A 77 13.31 -1.01 22.17
CA ARG A 77 14.67 -0.70 21.75
C ARG A 77 15.72 -1.40 22.62
N GLN A 78 15.51 -1.46 23.94
CA GLN A 78 16.42 -2.16 24.86
C GLN A 78 16.47 -3.67 24.57
N ILE A 79 15.32 -4.27 24.27
CA ILE A 79 15.21 -5.69 23.90
C ILE A 79 15.96 -5.95 22.59
N LEU A 80 15.75 -5.13 21.56
CA LEU A 80 16.46 -5.30 20.28
C LEU A 80 17.97 -5.13 20.45
N ILE A 81 18.43 -4.10 21.17
CA ILE A 81 19.87 -3.89 21.43
C ILE A 81 20.47 -5.10 22.17
N SER A 82 19.76 -5.63 23.17
CA SER A 82 20.20 -6.80 23.92
C SER A 82 20.32 -8.03 23.03
N HIS A 83 19.37 -8.25 22.13
CA HIS A 83 19.41 -9.32 21.13
C HIS A 83 20.59 -9.17 20.17
N LEU A 84 20.85 -7.96 19.67
CA LEU A 84 21.94 -7.68 18.73
C LEU A 84 23.32 -7.86 19.37
N ASN A 85 23.48 -7.46 20.63
CA ASN A 85 24.75 -7.58 21.36
C ASN A 85 25.01 -9.01 21.86
N LYS A 86 23.96 -9.77 22.18
CA LYS A 86 24.04 -11.11 22.79
C LYS A 86 23.04 -12.07 22.14
N SER A 87 23.31 -12.46 20.90
CA SER A 87 22.44 -13.35 20.14
C SER A 87 22.18 -14.67 20.89
N GLY A 88 20.91 -15.08 20.97
CA GLY A 88 20.48 -16.34 21.58
C GLY A 88 20.03 -16.25 23.05
N ARG A 89 20.20 -15.10 23.73
CA ARG A 89 19.72 -14.92 25.11
C ARG A 89 18.26 -14.46 25.22
N ILE A 90 17.76 -13.77 24.19
CA ILE A 90 16.39 -13.27 24.13
C ILE A 90 15.55 -14.24 23.29
N ARG A 91 14.35 -14.59 23.78
CA ARG A 91 13.45 -15.50 23.05
C ARG A 91 13.02 -14.85 21.74
N THR A 92 12.87 -15.65 20.70
CA THR A 92 12.45 -15.17 19.37
C THR A 92 11.15 -14.37 19.41
N ASP A 93 10.17 -14.80 20.23
CA ASP A 93 8.88 -14.11 20.39
C ASP A 93 9.05 -12.69 20.96
N ASP A 94 9.91 -12.52 21.97
CA ASP A 94 10.19 -11.20 22.56
C ASP A 94 10.84 -10.26 21.55
N VAL A 95 11.72 -10.78 20.68
CA VAL A 95 12.33 -10.00 19.60
C VAL A 95 11.29 -9.62 18.53
N ARG A 96 10.34 -10.52 18.21
CA ARG A 96 9.23 -10.20 17.29
C ARG A 96 8.36 -9.09 17.87
N LYS A 97 7.93 -9.21 19.12
CA LYS A 97 7.15 -8.17 19.83
C LYS A 97 7.88 -6.82 19.86
N ALA A 98 9.15 -6.82 20.24
CA ALA A 98 9.98 -5.62 20.23
C ALA A 98 10.06 -4.99 18.84
N THR A 99 10.38 -5.78 17.82
CA THR A 99 10.47 -5.26 16.45
C THR A 99 9.12 -4.80 15.88
N SER A 100 7.99 -5.36 16.33
CA SER A 100 6.66 -4.89 15.97
C SER A 100 6.42 -3.46 16.46
N VAL A 101 6.70 -3.20 17.75
CA VAL A 101 6.60 -1.85 18.34
C VAL A 101 7.57 -0.87 17.66
N MET A 102 8.79 -1.32 17.34
CA MET A 102 9.77 -0.48 16.66
C MET A 102 9.32 -0.06 15.27
N LEU A 103 8.73 -0.97 14.48
CA LEU A 103 8.23 -0.67 13.14
C LEU A 103 6.93 0.12 13.18
N LEU A 104 6.11 -0.02 14.22
CA LEU A 104 4.95 0.84 14.44
C LEU A 104 5.38 2.29 14.75
N MET A 105 6.42 2.48 15.57
CA MET A 105 6.97 3.81 15.85
C MET A 105 7.68 4.42 14.64
N ASP A 106 8.48 3.62 13.93
CA ASP A 106 9.29 4.06 12.79
C ASP A 106 9.27 3.01 11.67
N SER A 107 8.47 3.27 10.64
CA SER A 107 8.32 2.39 9.47
C SER A 107 9.63 2.18 8.71
N GLU A 108 10.58 3.11 8.82
CA GLU A 108 11.88 3.06 8.13
C GLU A 108 12.98 2.40 8.97
N HIS A 109 12.63 1.77 10.09
CA HIS A 109 13.59 1.14 10.98
C HIS A 109 14.17 -0.16 10.38
N LEU A 110 15.13 -0.01 9.45
CA LEU A 110 15.72 -1.08 8.64
C LEU A 110 16.28 -2.24 9.46
N THR A 111 16.92 -1.94 10.61
CA THR A 111 17.47 -2.97 11.51
C THR A 111 16.37 -3.85 12.11
N ALA A 112 15.19 -3.29 12.39
CA ALA A 112 14.06 -4.04 12.93
C ALA A 112 13.46 -4.93 11.83
N ALA A 113 13.17 -4.36 10.66
CA ALA A 113 12.70 -5.11 9.49
C ALA A 113 13.64 -6.28 9.13
N ASN A 114 14.95 -6.02 9.03
CA ASN A 114 15.92 -7.07 8.73
C ASN A 114 16.10 -8.08 9.86
N THR A 115 15.87 -7.69 11.12
CA THR A 115 15.85 -8.65 12.24
C THR A 115 14.71 -9.63 12.07
N ARG A 116 13.50 -9.17 11.73
CA ARG A 116 12.34 -10.04 11.47
C ARG A 116 12.58 -11.01 10.31
N LYS A 117 13.16 -10.54 9.19
CA LYS A 117 13.60 -11.41 8.08
C LYS A 117 14.58 -12.49 8.55
N ARG A 118 15.58 -12.13 9.35
CA ARG A 118 16.53 -13.10 9.92
C ARG A 118 15.87 -14.11 10.84
N LEU A 119 14.90 -13.70 11.65
CA LEU A 119 14.16 -14.63 12.52
C LEU A 119 13.41 -15.67 11.70
N LEU A 120 12.76 -15.27 10.60
CA LEU A 120 12.08 -16.19 9.68
C LEU A 120 13.06 -17.15 8.97
N LEU A 121 14.22 -16.66 8.53
CA LEU A 121 15.21 -17.49 7.83
C LEU A 121 15.97 -18.46 8.73
N ARG A 122 16.16 -18.12 10.01
CA ARG A 122 16.91 -18.95 10.98
C ARG A 122 16.15 -20.19 11.44
N GLN A 123 14.83 -20.24 11.25
CA GLN A 123 14.02 -21.35 11.72
C GLN A 123 14.02 -22.48 10.68
N THR A 124 14.63 -23.62 11.02
CA THR A 124 14.41 -24.88 10.31
C THR A 124 13.05 -25.42 10.72
N LEU A 125 12.00 -24.94 10.04
CA LEU A 125 10.62 -25.29 10.33
C LEU A 125 10.13 -26.42 9.44
N ALA A 126 9.23 -27.25 9.98
CA ALA A 126 8.40 -28.08 9.12
C ALA A 126 7.58 -27.19 8.17
N ALA A 127 7.20 -27.70 6.99
CA ALA A 127 6.49 -26.92 5.98
C ALA A 127 5.24 -26.20 6.52
N ARG A 128 4.47 -26.86 7.39
CA ARG A 128 3.28 -26.29 8.05
C ARG A 128 3.62 -25.12 8.96
N GLU A 129 4.67 -25.23 9.75
CA GLU A 129 5.12 -24.18 10.66
C GLU A 129 5.67 -22.98 9.86
N ARG A 130 6.41 -23.24 8.78
CA ARG A 130 6.87 -22.20 7.86
C ARG A 130 5.72 -21.40 7.27
N LYS A 131 4.65 -22.08 6.84
CA LYS A 131 3.42 -21.44 6.36
C LYS A 131 2.83 -20.50 7.43
N THR A 132 2.62 -21.01 8.64
CA THR A 132 2.06 -20.21 9.75
C THR A 132 2.90 -18.97 10.06
N GLU A 133 4.22 -19.10 10.09
CA GLU A 133 5.12 -17.97 10.38
C GLU A 133 5.15 -16.94 9.25
N LEU A 134 5.03 -17.38 7.99
CA LEU A 134 4.88 -16.48 6.84
C LEU A 134 3.54 -15.74 6.87
N GLU A 135 2.45 -16.42 7.20
CA GLU A 135 1.12 -15.82 7.34
C GLU A 135 1.08 -14.78 8.45
N ARG A 136 1.69 -15.07 9.60
CA ARG A 136 1.83 -14.11 10.71
C ARG A 136 2.63 -12.88 10.32
N GLU A 137 3.74 -13.06 9.59
CA GLU A 137 4.56 -11.92 9.17
C GLU A 137 3.85 -11.09 8.08
N MET A 138 3.19 -11.74 7.13
CA MET A 138 2.39 -11.07 6.11
C MET A 138 1.25 -10.28 6.75
N TYR A 139 0.53 -10.89 7.71
CA TYR A 139 -0.51 -10.21 8.49
C TYR A 139 0.02 -8.93 9.15
N PHE A 140 1.16 -9.00 9.83
CA PHE A 140 1.76 -7.86 10.49
C PHE A 140 2.14 -6.73 9.52
N VAL A 141 2.81 -7.08 8.41
CA VAL A 141 3.22 -6.10 7.40
C VAL A 141 2.00 -5.49 6.70
N ASN A 142 1.00 -6.31 6.36
CA ASN A 142 -0.25 -5.86 5.75
C ASN A 142 -0.96 -4.88 6.66
N SER A 143 -1.12 -5.22 7.94
CA SER A 143 -1.73 -4.34 8.94
C SER A 143 -1.08 -2.96 8.99
N LEU A 144 0.26 -2.87 8.99
CA LEU A 144 0.94 -1.56 8.98
C LEU A 144 0.74 -0.78 7.67
N LEU A 145 0.73 -1.47 6.52
CA LEU A 145 0.55 -0.84 5.20
C LEU A 145 -0.90 -0.38 4.97
N SER A 146 -1.86 -1.11 5.53
CA SER A 146 -3.30 -0.89 5.42
C SER A 146 -3.93 -0.35 6.71
N SER A 147 -3.17 0.35 7.56
CA SER A 147 -3.69 1.13 8.69
C SER A 147 -3.77 2.64 8.38
N HIS A 148 -4.44 3.43 9.23
CA HIS A 148 -4.42 4.91 9.23
C HIS A 148 -3.07 5.51 9.66
N LEU A 149 -1.99 5.02 9.06
CA LEU A 149 -0.59 5.37 9.35
C LEU A 149 0.09 5.95 8.10
N HIS A 150 -0.12 7.24 7.82
CA HIS A 150 0.32 7.87 6.57
C HIS A 150 1.81 7.69 6.20
N ARG A 151 2.71 7.52 7.19
CA ARG A 151 4.14 7.26 6.94
C ARG A 151 4.38 5.81 6.53
N HIS A 152 3.68 4.88 7.16
CA HIS A 152 3.81 3.45 6.96
C HIS A 152 3.23 3.03 5.61
N THR A 153 2.06 3.57 5.24
CA THR A 153 1.37 3.25 3.98
C THR A 153 2.26 3.42 2.74
N LYS A 154 3.24 4.34 2.78
CA LYS A 154 4.18 4.61 1.67
C LYS A 154 5.63 4.24 1.99
N SER A 155 5.86 3.46 3.04
CA SER A 155 7.19 3.11 3.52
C SER A 155 7.93 2.22 2.51
N PRO A 156 9.07 2.66 1.93
CA PRO A 156 9.87 1.79 1.09
C PRO A 156 10.42 0.58 1.84
N VAL A 157 10.70 0.70 3.15
CA VAL A 157 11.16 -0.42 3.98
C VAL A 157 10.06 -1.47 4.16
N LEU A 158 8.82 -1.07 4.46
CA LEU A 158 7.71 -2.01 4.62
C LEU A 158 7.29 -2.65 3.29
N TRP A 159 7.17 -1.88 2.21
CA TRP A 159 6.89 -2.44 0.88
C TRP A 159 8.02 -3.36 0.41
N GLY A 160 9.29 -2.98 0.64
CA GLY A 160 10.42 -3.87 0.38
C GLY A 160 10.41 -5.14 1.24
N HIS A 161 9.86 -5.09 2.45
CA HIS A 161 9.60 -6.28 3.25
C HIS A 161 8.49 -7.14 2.65
N LYS A 162 7.38 -6.54 2.22
CA LYS A 162 6.27 -7.23 1.57
C LYS A 162 6.69 -7.91 0.25
N HIS A 163 7.48 -7.25 -0.60
CA HIS A 163 8.08 -7.88 -1.79
C HIS A 163 8.98 -9.07 -1.43
N TRP A 164 9.77 -8.96 -0.36
CA TRP A 164 10.57 -10.09 0.12
C TRP A 164 9.68 -11.24 0.59
N LEU A 165 8.59 -10.97 1.31
CA LEU A 165 7.63 -12.00 1.73
C LEU A 165 6.99 -12.71 0.54
N LEU A 166 6.58 -11.98 -0.50
CA LEU A 166 6.05 -12.59 -1.73
C LEU A 166 7.02 -13.65 -2.31
N ARG A 167 8.33 -13.35 -2.32
CA ARG A 167 9.36 -14.32 -2.74
C ARG A 167 9.43 -15.54 -1.82
N GLN A 168 9.29 -15.34 -0.51
CA GLN A 168 9.28 -16.44 0.46
C GLN A 168 8.03 -17.33 0.32
N TYR A 169 6.87 -16.75 0.01
CA TYR A 169 5.65 -17.50 -0.31
C TYR A 169 5.83 -18.35 -1.56
N LEU A 170 6.41 -17.77 -2.62
CA LEU A 170 6.73 -18.47 -3.86
C LEU A 170 7.70 -19.64 -3.64
N GLU A 171 8.81 -19.40 -2.92
CA GLU A 171 9.81 -20.43 -2.60
C GLU A 171 9.22 -21.56 -1.76
N ALA A 172 8.36 -21.22 -0.80
CA ALA A 172 7.70 -22.20 0.07
C ALA A 172 6.46 -22.85 -0.57
N LYS A 173 6.05 -22.43 -1.77
CA LYS A 173 4.81 -22.84 -2.45
C LYS A 173 3.58 -22.69 -1.56
N VAL A 174 3.53 -21.63 -0.77
CA VAL A 174 2.38 -21.30 0.07
C VAL A 174 1.38 -20.51 -0.77
N PRO A 175 0.13 -20.98 -0.91
CA PRO A 175 -0.87 -20.24 -1.67
C PRO A 175 -1.21 -18.92 -0.97
N MET A 176 -1.52 -17.90 -1.76
CA MET A 176 -1.99 -16.59 -1.27
C MET A 176 -3.35 -16.29 -1.87
N ASP A 177 -4.22 -15.68 -1.09
CA ASP A 177 -5.42 -15.05 -1.61
C ASP A 177 -5.03 -13.70 -2.24
N LEU A 178 -4.85 -13.73 -3.56
CA LEU A 178 -4.38 -12.58 -4.32
C LEU A 178 -5.43 -11.47 -4.41
N MET A 179 -6.70 -11.83 -4.60
CA MET A 179 -7.79 -10.85 -4.68
C MET A 179 -7.94 -10.12 -3.35
N HIS A 180 -7.91 -10.85 -2.24
CA HIS A 180 -7.91 -10.24 -0.92
C HIS A 180 -6.72 -9.29 -0.70
N ASP A 181 -5.51 -9.64 -1.17
CA ASP A 181 -4.32 -8.79 -1.01
C ASP A 181 -4.40 -7.50 -1.86
N PHE A 182 -5.02 -7.57 -3.05
CA PHE A 182 -5.35 -6.36 -3.83
C PHE A 182 -6.35 -5.47 -3.10
N GLU A 183 -7.48 -6.03 -2.66
CA GLU A 183 -8.59 -5.28 -2.09
C GLU A 183 -8.26 -4.71 -0.72
N SER A 184 -7.65 -5.50 0.15
CA SER A 184 -7.47 -5.17 1.57
C SER A 184 -6.13 -4.50 1.86
N VAL A 185 -5.19 -4.47 0.90
CA VAL A 185 -3.87 -3.86 1.09
C VAL A 185 -3.50 -2.89 -0.02
N VAL A 186 -3.45 -3.33 -1.28
CA VAL A 186 -2.99 -2.47 -2.39
C VAL A 186 -3.93 -1.28 -2.58
N PHE A 187 -5.22 -1.53 -2.75
CA PHE A 187 -6.21 -0.46 -2.97
C PHE A 187 -6.33 0.42 -1.73
N VAL A 188 -6.43 -0.16 -0.54
CA VAL A 188 -6.52 0.62 0.70
C VAL A 188 -5.28 1.50 0.92
N ALA A 189 -4.08 0.99 0.63
CA ALA A 189 -2.86 1.78 0.74
C ALA A 189 -2.73 2.87 -0.34
N ALA A 190 -3.30 2.65 -1.53
CA ALA A 190 -3.40 3.65 -2.58
C ALA A 190 -4.43 4.74 -2.26
N GLU A 191 -5.52 4.39 -1.59
CA GLU A 191 -6.54 5.35 -1.11
C GLU A 191 -5.98 6.23 0.01
N ARG A 192 -5.32 5.62 1.00
CA ARG A 192 -4.73 6.36 2.12
C ARG A 192 -3.51 7.19 1.73
N HIS A 193 -2.86 6.87 0.61
CA HIS A 193 -1.78 7.68 0.06
C HIS A 193 -1.91 7.81 -1.46
N PRO A 194 -2.51 8.91 -1.97
CA PRO A 194 -2.65 9.11 -3.40
C PRO A 194 -1.31 9.00 -4.13
N LYS A 195 -1.31 8.31 -5.27
CA LYS A 195 -0.14 8.07 -6.13
C LYS A 195 0.93 7.22 -5.42
N ASN A 196 0.52 6.25 -4.60
CA ASN A 196 1.42 5.33 -3.89
C ASN A 196 2.15 4.39 -4.85
N TYR A 197 3.23 4.86 -5.45
CA TYR A 197 4.01 4.10 -6.41
C TYR A 197 4.50 2.75 -5.84
N TYR A 198 4.79 2.65 -4.54
CA TYR A 198 5.23 1.40 -3.92
C TYR A 198 4.13 0.34 -3.89
N ALA A 199 2.90 0.71 -3.50
CA ALA A 199 1.76 -0.18 -3.52
C ALA A 199 1.49 -0.72 -4.94
N TRP A 200 1.48 0.18 -5.93
CA TRP A 200 1.24 -0.19 -7.32
C TRP A 200 2.42 -0.95 -7.96
N THR A 201 3.65 -0.76 -7.49
CA THR A 201 4.80 -1.57 -7.92
C THR A 201 4.66 -3.00 -7.39
N TYR A 202 4.27 -3.15 -6.13
CA TYR A 202 3.94 -4.47 -5.57
C TYR A 202 2.78 -5.13 -6.31
N ALA A 203 1.73 -4.38 -6.67
CA ALA A 203 0.61 -4.85 -7.47
C ALA A 203 1.06 -5.51 -8.80
N ARG A 204 2.05 -4.90 -9.49
CA ARG A 204 2.63 -5.46 -10.72
C ARG A 204 3.37 -6.77 -10.47
N ASP A 205 4.22 -6.81 -9.44
CA ASP A 205 4.97 -8.03 -9.08
C ASP A 205 4.02 -9.17 -8.68
N LEU A 206 2.95 -8.84 -7.95
CA LEU A 206 1.91 -9.77 -7.54
C LEU A 206 1.18 -10.34 -8.76
N PHE A 207 0.75 -9.48 -9.68
CA PHE A 207 0.10 -9.87 -10.92
C PHE A 207 1.01 -10.73 -11.81
N VAL A 208 2.28 -10.35 -12.00
CA VAL A 208 3.23 -11.16 -12.79
C VAL A 208 3.45 -12.55 -12.15
N SER A 209 3.38 -12.63 -10.83
CA SER A 209 3.58 -13.87 -10.08
C SER A 209 2.32 -14.70 -9.90
N ARG A 210 1.14 -14.23 -10.34
CA ARG A 210 -0.18 -14.77 -9.99
C ARG A 210 -0.33 -16.28 -10.22
N ALA A 211 0.03 -16.77 -11.40
CA ALA A 211 -0.05 -18.20 -11.74
C ALA A 211 0.89 -19.09 -10.90
N LYS A 212 1.95 -18.53 -10.30
CA LYS A 212 2.85 -19.26 -9.39
C LYS A 212 2.35 -19.26 -7.96
N VAL A 213 1.70 -18.17 -7.53
CA VAL A 213 1.18 -18.01 -6.17
C VAL A 213 -0.19 -18.68 -6.00
N LYS A 214 -1.03 -18.65 -7.03
CA LYS A 214 -2.36 -19.23 -7.08
C LYS A 214 -2.48 -20.03 -8.39
N PRO A 215 -2.16 -21.34 -8.38
CA PRO A 215 -2.11 -22.16 -9.61
C PRO A 215 -3.44 -22.30 -10.36
N ASP A 216 -4.56 -22.07 -9.67
CA ASP A 216 -5.92 -22.02 -10.21
C ASP A 216 -6.33 -20.61 -10.68
N TRP A 217 -5.39 -19.66 -10.74
CA TRP A 217 -5.64 -18.33 -11.31
C TRP A 217 -5.84 -18.42 -12.83
N ASP A 218 -7.00 -18.00 -13.30
CA ASP A 218 -7.42 -18.12 -14.68
C ASP A 218 -7.88 -16.77 -15.28
N ALA A 219 -8.52 -16.82 -16.45
CA ALA A 219 -8.99 -15.65 -17.17
C ALA A 219 -10.15 -14.92 -16.44
N GLU A 220 -10.97 -15.63 -15.66
CA GLU A 220 -12.07 -15.03 -14.90
C GLU A 220 -11.51 -14.15 -13.77
N HIS A 221 -10.46 -14.62 -13.10
CA HIS A 221 -9.75 -13.82 -12.09
C HIS A 221 -9.05 -12.60 -12.70
N ASP A 222 -8.44 -12.74 -13.90
CA ASP A 222 -7.86 -11.59 -14.63
C ASP A 222 -8.93 -10.55 -15.00
N GLU A 223 -10.13 -11.00 -15.42
CA GLU A 223 -11.27 -10.14 -15.72
C GLU A 223 -11.79 -9.42 -14.46
N GLU A 224 -11.97 -10.15 -13.35
CA GLU A 224 -12.42 -9.60 -12.07
C GLU A 224 -11.44 -8.53 -11.56
N LEU A 225 -10.14 -8.82 -11.54
CA LEU A 225 -9.12 -7.86 -11.13
C LEU A 225 -9.12 -6.61 -12.03
N THR A 226 -9.27 -6.81 -13.34
CA THR A 226 -9.36 -5.70 -14.31
C THR A 226 -10.58 -4.83 -14.04
N LYS A 227 -11.74 -5.44 -13.79
CA LYS A 227 -12.99 -4.74 -13.48
C LYS A 227 -12.88 -3.96 -12.17
N THR A 228 -12.36 -4.56 -11.11
CA THR A 228 -12.20 -3.90 -9.81
C THR A 228 -11.18 -2.76 -9.88
N THR A 229 -10.04 -2.97 -10.55
CA THR A 229 -9.03 -1.92 -10.77
C THR A 229 -9.59 -0.77 -11.60
N THR A 230 -10.37 -1.08 -12.64
CA THR A 230 -11.05 -0.08 -13.48
C THR A 230 -12.02 0.76 -12.66
N LYS A 231 -12.84 0.12 -11.82
CA LYS A 231 -13.75 0.82 -10.89
C LYS A 231 -12.97 1.72 -9.94
N TRP A 232 -11.87 1.22 -9.37
CA TRP A 232 -11.03 1.98 -8.46
C TRP A 232 -10.43 3.23 -9.12
N CYS A 233 -9.85 3.10 -10.32
CA CYS A 233 -9.25 4.24 -11.04
C CYS A 233 -10.26 5.33 -11.38
N ARG A 234 -11.53 4.97 -11.63
CA ARG A 234 -12.60 5.95 -11.90
C ARG A 234 -12.98 6.76 -10.67
N LEU A 235 -12.94 6.15 -9.49
CA LEU A 235 -13.16 6.86 -8.23
C LEU A 235 -11.94 7.73 -7.86
N HIS A 236 -10.76 7.38 -8.36
CA HIS A 236 -9.48 8.05 -8.09
C HIS A 236 -8.83 8.56 -9.37
N HIS A 237 -9.56 9.33 -10.17
CA HIS A 237 -9.17 9.72 -11.53
C HIS A 237 -7.87 10.52 -11.62
N ASP A 238 -7.39 11.10 -10.53
CA ASP A 238 -6.10 11.80 -10.44
C ASP A 238 -4.91 10.90 -10.05
N ASP A 239 -5.12 9.61 -9.78
CA ASP A 239 -4.05 8.68 -9.38
C ASP A 239 -3.32 8.07 -10.58
N ILE A 240 -2.20 8.69 -10.97
CA ILE A 240 -1.36 8.22 -12.08
C ILE A 240 -0.82 6.79 -11.89
N SER A 241 -0.60 6.36 -10.64
CA SER A 241 0.00 5.06 -10.37
C SER A 241 -1.02 3.93 -10.53
N GLY A 242 -2.27 4.18 -10.11
CA GLY A 242 -3.41 3.29 -10.37
C GLY A 242 -3.70 3.16 -11.86
N TRP A 243 -3.81 4.28 -12.58
CA TRP A 243 -3.98 4.26 -14.04
C TRP A 243 -2.85 3.53 -14.77
N SER A 244 -1.60 3.71 -14.33
CA SER A 244 -0.47 2.99 -14.90
C SER A 244 -0.54 1.48 -14.64
N PHE A 245 -1.12 1.04 -13.52
CA PHE A 245 -1.36 -0.38 -13.27
C PHE A 245 -2.53 -0.90 -14.12
N LEU A 246 -3.61 -0.14 -14.28
CA LEU A 246 -4.70 -0.53 -15.19
C LEU A 246 -4.21 -0.70 -16.64
N LEU A 247 -3.31 0.17 -17.10
CA LEU A 247 -2.66 0.01 -18.40
C LEU A 247 -1.86 -1.30 -18.48
N HIS A 248 -1.17 -1.68 -17.41
CA HIS A 248 -0.45 -2.96 -17.33
C HIS A 248 -1.40 -4.15 -17.46
N LEU A 249 -2.57 -4.10 -16.83
CA LEU A 249 -3.62 -5.12 -16.99
C LEU A 249 -4.15 -5.16 -18.43
N ALA A 250 -4.46 -3.99 -19.01
CA ALA A 250 -4.96 -3.90 -20.40
C ALA A 250 -3.96 -4.45 -21.42
N LEU A 251 -2.65 -4.28 -21.19
CA LEU A 251 -1.58 -4.88 -21.99
C LEU A 251 -1.55 -6.42 -21.87
N GLY A 252 -1.85 -6.95 -20.68
CA GLY A 252 -1.94 -8.38 -20.44
C GLY A 252 -3.22 -9.03 -20.99
N SER A 253 -4.29 -8.25 -21.17
CA SER A 253 -5.59 -8.71 -21.66
C SER A 253 -6.19 -7.74 -22.70
N PRO A 254 -5.65 -7.74 -23.94
CA PRO A 254 -6.10 -6.91 -25.06
C PRO A 254 -7.62 -6.75 -25.24
N GLN A 255 -8.38 -7.83 -25.04
CA GLN A 255 -9.83 -7.87 -25.21
C GLN A 255 -10.59 -6.86 -24.34
N HIS A 256 -10.03 -6.49 -23.17
CA HIS A 256 -10.66 -5.53 -22.27
C HIS A 256 -10.29 -4.08 -22.58
N ALA A 257 -9.22 -3.84 -23.36
CA ALA A 257 -8.66 -2.51 -23.57
C ALA A 257 -9.66 -1.56 -24.24
N GLN A 258 -10.39 -2.03 -25.26
CA GLN A 258 -11.43 -1.23 -25.93
C GLN A 258 -12.56 -0.82 -24.99
N GLU A 259 -13.06 -1.75 -24.17
CA GLU A 259 -14.16 -1.46 -23.26
C GLU A 259 -13.73 -0.50 -22.14
N ILE A 260 -12.53 -0.70 -21.60
CA ILE A 260 -11.93 0.23 -20.63
C ILE A 260 -11.83 1.64 -21.23
N PHE A 261 -11.38 1.76 -22.48
CA PHE A 261 -11.32 3.03 -23.19
C PHE A 261 -12.71 3.67 -23.34
N ARG A 262 -13.69 2.96 -23.92
CA ARG A 262 -15.04 3.51 -24.16
C ARG A 262 -15.68 4.01 -22.88
N GLN A 263 -15.64 3.21 -21.82
CA GLN A 263 -16.22 3.58 -20.53
C GLN A 263 -15.47 4.75 -19.86
N THR A 264 -14.14 4.80 -19.97
CA THR A 264 -13.34 5.90 -19.40
C THR A 264 -13.54 7.20 -20.20
N ALA A 265 -13.57 7.12 -21.53
CA ALA A 265 -13.86 8.24 -22.42
C ALA A 265 -15.21 8.87 -22.11
N ARG A 266 -16.25 8.04 -21.91
CA ARG A 266 -17.58 8.52 -21.51
C ARG A 266 -17.55 9.31 -20.20
N LEU A 267 -16.78 8.87 -19.21
CA LEU A 267 -16.64 9.58 -17.93
C LEU A 267 -15.86 10.89 -18.08
N VAL A 268 -14.76 10.86 -18.84
CA VAL A 268 -13.99 12.06 -19.18
C VAL A 268 -14.86 13.10 -19.88
N GLN A 269 -15.72 12.67 -20.81
CA GLN A 269 -16.67 13.54 -21.48
C GLN A 269 -17.72 14.10 -20.51
N THR A 270 -18.35 13.22 -19.71
CA THR A 270 -19.46 13.57 -18.81
C THR A 270 -19.04 14.54 -17.70
N TYR A 271 -17.86 14.32 -17.12
CA TYR A 271 -17.35 15.09 -15.99
C TYR A 271 -16.25 16.07 -16.38
N THR A 272 -15.96 16.16 -17.69
CA THR A 272 -14.94 17.05 -18.25
C THR A 272 -13.59 16.89 -17.55
N TRP A 273 -13.15 15.65 -17.32
CA TRP A 273 -11.88 15.38 -16.63
C TRP A 273 -10.70 15.87 -17.47
N ARG A 274 -9.85 16.72 -16.90
CA ARG A 274 -8.69 17.35 -17.57
C ARG A 274 -7.35 16.97 -16.96
N GLY A 275 -7.35 16.21 -15.86
CA GLY A 275 -6.15 15.84 -15.12
C GLY A 275 -5.15 15.02 -15.93
N GLU A 276 -3.86 15.24 -15.69
CA GLU A 276 -2.77 14.58 -16.41
C GLU A 276 -2.85 13.05 -16.33
N SER A 277 -3.30 12.50 -15.19
CA SER A 277 -3.33 11.07 -14.93
C SER A 277 -4.20 10.30 -15.94
N VAL A 278 -5.44 10.73 -16.13
CA VAL A 278 -6.38 10.07 -17.06
C VAL A 278 -6.01 10.30 -18.53
N TRP A 279 -5.52 11.49 -18.88
CA TRP A 279 -5.10 11.78 -20.26
C TRP A 279 -3.81 11.06 -20.63
N ASN A 280 -2.90 10.89 -19.68
CA ASN A 280 -1.72 10.04 -19.84
C ASN A 280 -2.10 8.57 -20.02
N PHE A 281 -3.12 8.10 -19.32
CA PHE A 281 -3.67 6.77 -19.51
C PHE A 281 -4.29 6.60 -20.90
N LEU A 282 -5.26 7.45 -21.28
CA LEU A 282 -5.97 7.34 -22.54
C LEU A 282 -5.03 7.42 -23.75
N ARG A 283 -4.11 8.40 -23.77
CA ARG A 283 -3.13 8.55 -24.85
C ARG A 283 -2.23 7.33 -25.00
N THR A 284 -1.96 6.61 -23.91
CA THR A 284 -1.09 5.43 -23.95
C THR A 284 -1.89 4.18 -24.31
N LEU A 285 -3.14 4.09 -23.83
CA LEU A 285 -4.04 2.99 -24.13
C LEU A 285 -4.35 2.88 -25.62
N VAL A 286 -4.58 4.01 -26.31
CA VAL A 286 -4.82 4.01 -27.77
C VAL A 286 -3.58 3.60 -28.58
N LEU A 287 -2.39 3.58 -27.98
CA LEU A 287 -1.15 3.13 -28.61
C LEU A 287 -0.82 1.66 -28.31
N VAL A 288 -1.63 0.98 -27.49
CA VAL A 288 -1.49 -0.46 -27.23
C VAL A 288 -1.68 -1.24 -28.53
N PRO A 289 -0.89 -2.29 -28.82
CA PRO A 289 -0.96 -3.02 -30.10
C PRO A 289 -2.37 -3.48 -30.51
N ALA A 290 -3.21 -3.83 -29.54
CA ALA A 290 -4.58 -4.25 -29.75
C ALA A 290 -5.54 -3.16 -30.25
N MET A 291 -5.17 -1.89 -30.09
CA MET A 291 -6.01 -0.72 -30.37
C MET A 291 -5.38 0.24 -31.38
N ARG A 292 -4.06 0.16 -31.58
CA ARG A 292 -3.30 1.14 -32.36
C ARG A 292 -3.80 1.30 -33.79
N ASP A 293 -4.15 0.19 -34.43
CA ASP A 293 -4.57 0.17 -35.84
C ASP A 293 -6.10 0.30 -36.00
N ASP A 294 -6.83 0.45 -34.88
CA ASP A 294 -8.27 0.67 -34.89
C ASP A 294 -8.57 2.15 -35.17
N SER A 295 -8.95 2.44 -36.42
CA SER A 295 -9.27 3.79 -36.87
C SER A 295 -10.45 4.41 -36.13
N GLU A 296 -11.43 3.61 -35.69
CA GLU A 296 -12.61 4.12 -34.97
C GLU A 296 -12.23 4.57 -33.56
N ILE A 297 -11.38 3.79 -32.87
CA ILE A 297 -10.85 4.15 -31.56
C ILE A 297 -9.98 5.40 -31.65
N ARG A 298 -9.11 5.49 -32.65
CA ARG A 298 -8.27 6.67 -32.86
C ARG A 298 -9.12 7.91 -33.09
N GLN A 299 -10.13 7.83 -33.95
CA GLN A 299 -11.06 8.92 -34.19
C GLN A 299 -11.84 9.29 -32.92
N SER A 300 -12.33 8.29 -32.16
CA SER A 300 -13.03 8.52 -30.90
C SER A 300 -12.17 9.27 -29.86
N PHE A 301 -10.87 9.01 -29.82
CA PHE A 301 -9.94 9.74 -28.94
C PHE A 301 -9.73 11.19 -29.40
N VAL A 302 -9.64 11.43 -30.71
CA VAL A 302 -9.57 12.78 -31.31
C VAL A 302 -10.83 13.58 -30.97
N ASP A 303 -12.00 12.98 -31.17
CA ASP A 303 -13.30 13.61 -30.90
C ASP A 303 -13.46 13.96 -29.41
N LEU A 304 -13.07 13.03 -28.53
CA LEU A 304 -13.04 13.28 -27.09
C LEU A 304 -12.11 14.44 -26.72
N TRP A 305 -10.91 14.49 -27.31
CA TRP A 305 -9.97 15.59 -27.09
C TRP A 305 -10.57 16.92 -27.51
N HIS A 306 -11.15 17.02 -28.72
CA HIS A 306 -11.81 18.23 -29.18
C HIS A 306 -12.93 18.68 -28.24
N HIS A 307 -13.78 17.73 -27.83
CA HIS A 307 -14.90 17.99 -26.93
C HIS A 307 -14.46 18.59 -25.58
N VAL A 308 -13.37 18.10 -25.00
CA VAL A 308 -12.88 18.62 -23.71
C VAL A 308 -12.05 19.89 -23.89
N ARG A 309 -11.30 20.00 -25.01
CA ARG A 309 -10.39 21.12 -25.28
C ARG A 309 -11.11 22.42 -25.64
N GLN A 310 -12.26 22.35 -26.32
CA GLN A 310 -13.05 23.52 -26.76
C GLN A 310 -13.53 24.37 -25.57
N ASP A 311 -13.70 23.78 -24.39
CA ASP A 311 -14.15 24.47 -23.19
C ASP A 311 -13.04 25.29 -22.50
N ILE A 312 -11.79 25.19 -22.97
CA ILE A 312 -10.63 25.84 -22.37
C ILE A 312 -10.24 27.08 -23.19
N ARG A 313 -10.57 28.26 -22.64
CA ARG A 313 -10.30 29.57 -23.27
C ARG A 313 -8.83 29.96 -23.25
N ASP A 314 -8.14 29.71 -22.13
CA ASP A 314 -6.73 30.04 -21.98
C ASP A 314 -5.83 28.92 -22.51
N ALA A 315 -5.24 29.14 -23.68
CA ALA A 315 -4.31 28.20 -24.30
C ALA A 315 -3.01 27.97 -23.50
N GLN A 316 -2.69 28.85 -22.54
CA GLN A 316 -1.51 28.71 -21.66
C GLN A 316 -1.81 28.03 -20.33
N SER A 317 -3.09 27.73 -20.06
CA SER A 317 -3.51 27.01 -18.85
C SER A 317 -2.87 25.63 -18.75
N LEU A 318 -2.76 25.11 -17.53
CA LEU A 318 -2.21 23.78 -17.27
C LEU A 318 -3.04 22.69 -17.99
N ASP A 319 -4.37 22.83 -17.95
CA ASP A 319 -5.29 21.89 -18.61
C ASP A 319 -5.06 21.87 -20.13
N ALA A 320 -4.95 23.03 -20.78
CA ALA A 320 -4.64 23.10 -22.21
C ALA A 320 -3.32 22.38 -22.52
N LYS A 321 -2.27 22.63 -21.74
CA LYS A 321 -0.96 22.00 -21.93
C LYS A 321 -1.01 20.48 -21.76
N ILE A 322 -1.77 19.97 -20.78
CA ILE A 322 -1.97 18.53 -20.57
C ILE A 322 -2.63 17.90 -21.79
N LEU A 323 -3.75 18.47 -22.25
CA LEU A 323 -4.51 17.96 -23.38
C LEU A 323 -3.70 18.03 -24.68
N ASP A 324 -3.06 19.15 -24.97
CA ASP A 324 -2.27 19.37 -26.19
C ASP A 324 -1.07 18.41 -26.23
N ARG A 325 -0.45 18.11 -25.08
CA ARG A 325 0.62 17.12 -24.96
C ARG A 325 0.10 15.70 -25.20
N ALA A 326 -1.08 15.37 -24.69
CA ALA A 326 -1.70 14.06 -24.90
C ALA A 326 -2.02 13.82 -26.38
N ALA A 327 -2.59 14.82 -27.07
CA ALA A 327 -2.88 14.75 -28.50
C ALA A 327 -1.61 14.64 -29.36
N ALA A 328 -0.59 15.45 -29.06
CA ALA A 328 0.68 15.42 -29.80
C ALA A 328 1.36 14.03 -29.75
N TRP A 329 1.26 13.33 -28.61
CA TRP A 329 1.82 11.98 -28.45
C TRP A 329 1.06 10.90 -29.24
N ALA A 330 -0.23 11.09 -29.49
CA ALA A 330 -1.05 10.19 -30.30
C ALA A 330 -0.97 10.53 -31.81
N GLU A 331 -0.03 11.39 -32.20
CA GLU A 331 0.16 11.87 -33.58
C GLU A 331 -1.13 12.48 -34.17
N ILE A 332 -1.89 13.19 -33.35
CA ILE A 332 -3.11 13.89 -33.79
C ILE A 332 -2.69 15.26 -34.32
N PRO A 333 -3.13 15.67 -35.53
CA PRO A 333 -2.87 17.01 -36.05
C PRO A 333 -3.37 18.08 -35.08
N ARG A 334 -2.54 19.09 -34.79
CA ARG A 334 -2.98 20.29 -34.05
C ARG A 334 -3.87 21.13 -34.97
N VAL A 335 -5.01 21.60 -34.46
CA VAL A 335 -5.87 22.61 -35.13
C VAL A 335 -5.38 24.01 -34.78
#